data_AF-A0A7J9RF12-F1
#
_entry.id   AF-A0A7J9RF12-F1
#
_cell.length_a   1.000
_cell.length_b   1.000
_cell.length_c   1.000
_cell.angle_alpha   90.00
_cell.angle_beta   90.00
_cell.angle_gamma   90.00
#
_symmetry.space_group_name_H-M   'P 1'
#
loop_
_entity.id
_entity.type
_entity.pdbx_description
1 polymer ?
#
loop_
_entity_poly.entity_id
_entity_poly.type
_entity_poly.pdbx_seq_one_letter_code
_entity_poly.pdbx_strand_id
1 'polypeptide(L)'
;MSDDSFVMEMCGNKSAWQIEVDGIEKIDLESVGAKIEAAGYTVGIRTRLAWTFTGPADLTLYPSGKLLVKTEDKDLAAKIAQDHVQNWVRA
;
A
#
# COMPACT_ATOMS: atom_id res chain seq x y z
N MET A 1 13.85 -15.76 12.06
CA MET A 1 13.15 -14.53 12.49
C MET A 1 12.63 -13.90 11.22
N SER A 2 11.40 -14.23 10.83
CA SER A 2 10.78 -13.67 9.63
C SER A 2 9.74 -12.68 10.10
N ASP A 3 10.23 -11.52 10.52
CA ASP A 3 9.39 -10.37 10.84
C ASP A 3 9.04 -9.73 9.49
N ASP A 4 8.14 -10.32 8.72
CA ASP A 4 7.54 -9.74 7.48
C ASP A 4 6.04 -10.00 7.46
N SER A 5 5.43 -9.89 8.63
CA SER A 5 4.02 -10.19 8.84
C SER A 5 3.20 -9.00 8.37
N PHE A 6 2.59 -9.11 7.19
CA PHE A 6 1.51 -8.20 6.79
C PHE A 6 0.18 -8.96 6.77
N VAL A 7 -0.88 -8.27 7.13
CA VAL A 7 -2.25 -8.79 7.10
C VAL A 7 -2.95 -8.22 5.87
N MET A 8 -3.45 -9.10 5.00
CA MET A 8 -4.33 -8.73 3.89
C MET A 8 -5.77 -9.06 4.24
N GLU A 9 -6.60 -8.03 4.39
CA GLU A 9 -8.03 -8.16 4.61
C GLU A 9 -8.80 -7.75 3.35
N MET A 10 -9.66 -8.63 2.85
CA MET A 10 -10.52 -8.31 1.70
C MET A 10 -11.71 -7.46 2.17
N CYS A 11 -11.84 -6.26 1.63
CA CYS A 11 -12.96 -5.37 1.92
C CYS A 11 -14.22 -5.89 1.20
N GLY A 12 -15.37 -5.88 1.89
CA GLY A 12 -16.60 -6.64 1.56
C GLY A 12 -17.19 -6.54 0.15
N ASN A 13 -16.69 -5.65 -0.73
CA ASN A 13 -17.05 -5.56 -2.15
C ASN A 13 -16.17 -6.41 -3.09
N LYS A 14 -15.35 -7.34 -2.56
CA LYS A 14 -14.49 -8.29 -3.33
C LYS A 14 -13.50 -7.68 -4.34
N SER A 15 -13.32 -6.35 -4.31
CA SER A 15 -12.48 -5.63 -5.27
C SER A 15 -11.52 -4.66 -4.59
N ALA A 16 -11.32 -4.83 -3.28
CA ALA A 16 -10.38 -4.04 -2.51
C ALA A 16 -9.75 -4.87 -1.41
N TRP A 17 -8.45 -4.69 -1.24
CA TRP A 17 -7.60 -5.39 -0.28
C TRP A 17 -6.93 -4.37 0.61
N GLN A 18 -7.12 -4.49 1.91
CA GLN A 18 -6.48 -3.66 2.90
C GLN A 18 -5.26 -4.40 3.45
N ILE A 19 -4.10 -3.77 3.35
CA ILE A 19 -2.82 -4.29 3.80
C ILE A 19 -2.43 -3.51 5.04
N GLU A 20 -2.19 -4.23 6.13
CA GLU A 20 -1.66 -3.70 7.38
C GLU A 20 -0.29 -4.35 7.63
N VAL A 21 0.72 -3.51 7.86
CA VAL A 21 2.09 -3.97 8.08
C VAL A 21 2.34 -4.03 9.58
N ASP A 22 2.74 -5.19 10.09
CA ASP A 22 3.08 -5.35 11.50
C ASP A 22 4.35 -4.56 11.86
N GLY A 23 4.36 -3.98 13.07
CA GLY A 23 5.48 -3.18 13.56
C GLY A 23 5.58 -1.76 12.98
N ILE A 24 4.61 -1.31 12.18
CA ILE A 24 4.58 0.04 11.62
C ILE A 24 3.44 0.84 12.24
N GLU A 25 3.78 1.80 13.10
CA GLU A 25 2.80 2.71 13.72
C GLU A 25 2.63 4.00 12.91
N LYS A 26 3.69 4.44 12.23
CA LYS A 26 3.71 5.66 11.43
C LYS A 26 4.75 5.58 10.33
N ILE A 27 4.39 6.06 9.15
CA ILE A 27 5.28 6.16 7.99
C ILE A 27 5.41 7.60 7.51
N ASP A 28 6.47 7.86 6.76
CA ASP A 28 6.62 9.09 6.01
C ASP A 28 5.95 8.94 4.64
N LEU A 29 4.81 9.61 4.46
CA LEU A 29 4.00 9.54 3.23
C LEU A 29 4.76 10.02 2.00
N GLU A 30 5.67 10.99 2.16
CA GLU A 30 6.44 11.55 1.05
C GLU A 30 7.50 10.56 0.57
N SER A 31 8.25 9.98 1.51
CA SER A 31 9.26 8.95 1.22
C SER A 31 8.64 7.69 0.61
N VAL A 32 7.57 7.17 1.21
CA VAL A 32 6.86 5.99 0.69
C VAL A 32 6.17 6.32 -0.64
N GLY A 33 5.55 7.50 -0.74
CA GLY A 33 4.88 7.95 -1.96
C GLY A 33 5.83 8.09 -3.15
N ALA A 34 7.03 8.62 -2.93
CA ALA A 34 8.06 8.72 -3.98
C ALA A 34 8.49 7.34 -4.50
N LYS A 35 8.56 6.32 -3.62
CA LYS A 35 8.87 4.94 -4.01
C LYS A 35 7.73 4.31 -4.82
N ILE A 36 6.48 4.58 -4.44
CA ILE A 36 5.29 4.13 -5.19
C ILE A 36 5.26 4.78 -6.59
N GLU A 37 5.59 6.07 -6.69
CA GLU A 37 5.72 6.75 -7.97
C GLU A 37 6.85 6.18 -8.83
N ALA A 38 8.00 5.88 -8.23
CA ALA A 38 9.11 5.21 -8.90
C ALA A 38 8.76 3.79 -9.39
N ALA A 39 7.81 3.12 -8.74
CA ALA A 39 7.26 1.84 -9.18
C ALA A 39 6.30 1.97 -10.38
N GLY A 40 6.04 3.19 -10.87
CA GLY A 40 5.22 3.46 -12.06
C GLY A 40 3.78 3.86 -11.77
N TYR A 41 3.43 4.14 -10.52
CA TYR A 41 2.11 4.66 -10.17
C TYR A 41 2.08 6.18 -10.30
N THR A 42 0.93 6.73 -10.71
CA THR A 42 0.73 8.18 -10.75
C THR A 42 0.02 8.61 -9.49
N VAL A 43 0.60 9.55 -8.74
CA VAL A 43 -0.06 10.12 -7.58
C VAL A 43 -1.25 10.99 -8.01
N GLY A 44 -2.40 10.76 -7.40
CA GLY A 44 -3.63 11.54 -7.62
C GLY A 44 -3.80 12.60 -6.55
N ILE A 45 -4.08 12.15 -5.31
CA ILE A 45 -4.32 13.01 -4.17
C ILE A 45 -3.12 12.91 -3.23
N ARG A 46 -2.56 14.06 -2.83
CA ARG A 46 -1.54 14.15 -1.78
C ARG A 46 -2.09 14.98 -0.62
N THR A 47 -2.48 14.32 0.46
CA THR A 47 -2.88 15.00 1.70
C THR A 47 -2.11 14.48 2.90
N ARG A 48 -2.18 15.18 4.03
CA ARG A 48 -1.61 14.70 5.30
C ARG A 48 -2.33 13.47 5.87
N LEU A 49 -3.54 13.18 5.38
CA LEU A 49 -4.39 12.09 5.89
C LEU A 49 -4.28 10.82 5.06
N ALA A 50 -4.11 10.96 3.74
CA ALA A 50 -3.91 9.85 2.83
C ALA A 50 -3.35 10.33 1.49
N TRP A 51 -2.59 9.46 0.83
CA TRP A 51 -2.16 9.65 -0.55
C TRP A 51 -2.84 8.62 -1.43
N THR A 52 -3.34 9.03 -2.60
CA THR A 52 -3.92 8.10 -3.58
C THR A 52 -3.02 8.01 -4.79
N PHE A 53 -2.94 6.81 -5.36
CA PHE A 53 -2.18 6.54 -6.56
C PHE A 53 -3.04 5.74 -7.54
N THR A 54 -2.85 5.99 -8.82
CA THR A 54 -3.56 5.31 -9.90
C THR A 54 -2.53 4.74 -10.86
N GLY A 55 -2.76 3.51 -11.31
CA GLY A 55 -1.87 2.76 -12.20
C GLY A 55 -2.51 1.43 -12.57
N PRO A 56 -1.81 0.28 -12.47
CA PRO A 56 -2.42 -1.03 -12.70
C PRO A 56 -3.50 -1.39 -11.67
N ALA A 57 -3.47 -0.76 -10.48
CA ALA A 57 -4.51 -0.78 -9.46
C ALA A 57 -4.57 0.59 -8.79
N ASP A 58 -5.72 0.94 -8.20
CA ASP A 58 -5.82 2.16 -7.39
C ASP A 58 -5.34 1.88 -5.96
N LEU A 59 -4.40 2.68 -5.50
CA LEU A 59 -3.79 2.57 -4.18
C LEU A 59 -4.19 3.75 -3.29
N THR A 60 -4.45 3.50 -2.02
CA THR A 60 -4.58 4.54 -1.00
C THR A 60 -3.66 4.24 0.17
N LEU A 61 -2.64 5.07 0.34
CA LEU A 61 -1.67 4.99 1.42
C LEU A 61 -2.09 5.88 2.60
N TYR A 62 -2.05 5.33 3.80
CA TYR A 62 -2.32 6.03 5.05
C TYR A 62 -1.04 6.26 5.86
N PRO A 63 -0.94 7.35 6.63
CA PRO A 63 0.23 7.67 7.44
C PRO A 63 0.49 6.64 8.55
N SER A 64 -0.48 5.78 8.85
CA SER A 64 -0.35 4.64 9.76
C SER A 64 0.36 3.42 9.14
N GLY A 65 0.76 3.48 7.86
CA GLY A 65 1.38 2.36 7.15
C GLY A 65 0.37 1.45 6.44
N LYS A 66 -0.94 1.65 6.67
CA LYS A 66 -1.98 0.89 5.96
C LYS A 66 -2.01 1.27 4.49
N LEU A 67 -2.19 0.28 3.62
CA LEU A 67 -2.35 0.46 2.19
C LEU A 67 -3.64 -0.21 1.73
N LEU A 68 -4.52 0.54 1.08
CA LEU A 68 -5.70 -0.01 0.42
C LEU A 68 -5.41 -0.18 -1.07
N VAL A 69 -5.60 -1.38 -1.60
CA VAL A 69 -5.41 -1.72 -3.00
C VAL A 69 -6.76 -2.08 -3.59
N LYS A 70 -7.28 -1.26 -4.49
CA LYS A 70 -8.52 -1.53 -5.22
C LYS A 70 -8.19 -2.27 -6.50
N THR A 71 -8.41 -3.58 -6.46
CA THR A 71 -8.27 -4.48 -7.60
C THR A 71 -9.12 -5.73 -7.35
N GLU A 72 -9.69 -6.28 -8.42
CA GLU A 72 -10.32 -7.60 -8.42
C GLU A 72 -9.29 -8.74 -8.51
N ASP A 73 -8.07 -8.43 -8.97
CA ASP A 73 -6.99 -9.38 -9.15
C ASP A 73 -6.22 -9.58 -7.82
N LYS A 74 -6.43 -10.75 -7.21
CA LYS A 74 -5.80 -11.12 -5.93
C LYS A 74 -4.29 -11.24 -6.04
N ASP A 75 -3.78 -11.77 -7.14
CA ASP A 75 -2.34 -11.96 -7.35
C ASP A 75 -1.63 -10.60 -7.46
N LEU A 76 -2.25 -9.66 -8.18
CA LEU A 76 -1.79 -8.27 -8.24
C LEU A 76 -1.81 -7.62 -6.85
N ALA A 77 -2.90 -7.78 -6.09
CA ALA A 77 -2.98 -7.24 -4.73
C ALA A 77 -1.90 -7.80 -3.81
N ALA A 78 -1.63 -9.12 -3.88
CA ALA A 78 -0.62 -9.77 -3.08
C ALA A 78 0.80 -9.32 -3.45
N LYS A 79 1.07 -9.13 -4.74
CA LYS A 79 2.34 -8.59 -5.22
C LYS A 79 2.57 -7.16 -4.70
N ILE A 80 1.56 -6.30 -4.82
CA ILE A 80 1.61 -4.93 -4.31
C ILE A 80 1.82 -4.91 -2.79
N ALA A 81 1.19 -5.83 -2.05
CA ALA A 81 1.40 -5.95 -0.61
C ALA A 81 2.84 -6.30 -0.25
N GLN A 82 3.45 -7.26 -0.95
CA GLN A 82 4.85 -7.62 -0.74
C GLN A 82 5.79 -6.45 -1.07
N ASP A 83 5.59 -5.78 -2.21
CA ASP A 83 6.36 -4.60 -2.60
C ASP A 83 6.22 -3.47 -1.56
N HIS A 84 5.01 -3.25 -1.07
CA HIS A 84 4.75 -2.23 -0.04
C HIS A 84 5.52 -2.50 1.24
N VAL A 85 5.49 -3.74 1.72
CA VAL A 85 6.14 -4.14 2.97
C VAL A 85 7.66 -4.12 2.81
N GLN A 86 8.18 -4.73 1.75
CA GLN A 86 9.62 -4.94 1.59
C GLN A 86 10.35 -3.75 0.96
N ASN A 87 9.72 -3.06 0.01
CA ASN A 87 10.37 -2.02 -0.79
C ASN A 87 9.92 -0.60 -0.42
N TRP A 88 8.67 -0.40 0.02
CA TRP A 88 8.16 0.96 0.24
C TRP A 88 8.25 1.41 1.71
N VAL A 89 7.65 0.63 2.62
CA VAL A 89 7.51 1.01 4.04
C VAL A 89 8.72 0.66 4.88
N ARG A 90 9.35 -0.51 4.67
CA ARG A 90 10.48 -0.96 5.50
C ARG A 90 11.85 -0.75 4.86
N ALA A 91 11.93 -0.23 3.63
CA ALA A 91 13.19 -0.02 2.93
C ALA A 91 13.85 1.33 3.22
#